data_AF-A0A7S3Q9G8-F1
#
_entry.id   AF-A0A7S3Q9G8-F1
#
_cell.length_a   1.000
_cell.length_b   1.000
_cell.length_c   1.000
_cell.angle_alpha   90.00
_cell.angle_beta   90.00
_cell.angle_gamma   90.00
#
_symmetry.space_group_name_H-M   'P 1'
#
loop_
_entity.id
_entity.type
_entity.pdbx_description
1 polymer ?
#
loop_
_entity_poly.entity_id
_entity_poly.type
_entity_poly.pdbx_seq_one_letter_code
_entity_poly.pdbx_strand_id
1 'polypeptide(L)'
;RHKLMFLSQLTFNLMKRGIIGDDQEWNEEQFQFLTKLPSKAASENTIDWLPDSSWLAISSLAEQDDFSKLSSDIVEAAPRFREWFNAISPENEKLPLDWAGLDKTPFKKMLVVRCLRPDRMISALTGFIKRTLPRGSAYVDCDSTLNSLDILDQCLVDSTPQTPLYFILSPGANVVADLDVMATKYGFQKGISYHNVSMGQGQDVVAMSWLETAHRNGHWVILK
;
A
#
# COMPACT_ATOMS: atom_id res chain seq x y z
N ARG A 1 3.22 5.60 -3.99
CA ARG A 1 4.34 4.86 -3.32
C ARG A 1 4.16 4.79 -1.80
N HIS A 2 4.00 5.91 -1.09
CA HIS A 2 3.93 5.91 0.39
C HIS A 2 2.67 5.23 0.97
N LYS A 3 1.54 5.25 0.25
CA LYS A 3 0.29 4.59 0.67
C LYS A 3 0.50 3.12 1.04
N LEU A 4 1.13 2.34 0.17
CA LEU A 4 1.33 0.91 0.41
C LEU A 4 2.25 0.66 1.61
N MET A 5 3.30 1.47 1.78
CA MET A 5 4.20 1.37 2.95
C MET A 5 3.44 1.62 4.26
N PHE A 6 2.62 2.68 4.30
CA PHE A 6 1.78 2.99 5.44
C PHE A 6 0.77 1.87 5.74
N LEU A 7 0.06 1.39 4.73
CA LEU A 7 -0.90 0.29 4.88
C LEU A 7 -0.22 -0.99 5.37
N SER A 8 0.98 -1.28 4.88
CA SER A 8 1.77 -2.44 5.33
C SER A 8 2.11 -2.32 6.81
N GLN A 9 2.67 -1.17 7.22
CA GLN A 9 3.03 -0.92 8.61
C GLN A 9 1.80 -0.97 9.53
N LEU A 10 0.69 -0.38 9.11
CA LEU A 10 -0.58 -0.44 9.83
C LEU A 10 -1.05 -1.89 10.01
N THR A 11 -1.08 -2.66 8.92
CA THR A 11 -1.52 -4.06 8.93
C THR A 11 -0.68 -4.89 9.89
N PHE A 12 0.65 -4.84 9.77
CA PHE A 12 1.53 -5.62 10.65
C PHE A 12 1.44 -5.17 12.12
N ASN A 13 1.29 -3.87 12.39
CA ASN A 13 1.12 -3.39 13.76
C ASN A 13 -0.20 -3.86 14.39
N LEU A 14 -1.29 -3.91 13.61
CA LEU A 14 -2.58 -4.41 14.09
C LEU A 14 -2.53 -5.93 14.34
N MET A 15 -1.86 -6.68 13.46
CA MET A 15 -1.63 -8.12 13.66
C MET A 15 -0.78 -8.38 14.91
N LYS A 16 0.32 -7.64 15.09
CA LYS A 16 1.17 -7.74 16.28
C LYS A 16 0.41 -7.47 17.59
N ARG A 17 -0.65 -6.66 17.54
CA ARG A 17 -1.52 -6.36 18.68
C ARG A 17 -2.66 -7.38 18.85
N GLY A 18 -2.80 -8.35 17.94
CA GLY A 18 -3.90 -9.32 17.96
C GLY A 18 -5.27 -8.71 17.68
N ILE A 19 -5.33 -7.58 16.95
CA ILE A 19 -6.60 -6.91 16.61
C ILE A 19 -7.19 -7.49 15.32
N ILE A 20 -6.32 -7.96 14.41
CA ILE A 20 -6.69 -8.56 13.13
C ILE A 20 -5.81 -9.77 12.86
N GLY A 21 -6.24 -10.63 11.93
CA GLY A 21 -5.46 -11.77 11.48
C GLY A 21 -5.51 -12.94 12.46
N ASP A 22 -6.67 -13.21 13.08
CA ASP A 22 -6.86 -14.35 13.99
C ASP A 22 -6.56 -15.70 13.32
N ASP A 23 -6.67 -15.75 11.99
CA ASP A 23 -6.30 -16.89 11.13
C ASP A 23 -4.80 -16.97 10.81
N GLN A 24 -4.03 -15.93 11.15
CA GLN A 24 -2.59 -15.77 10.90
C GLN A 24 -1.88 -15.60 12.25
N GLU A 25 -1.38 -16.68 12.83
CA GLU A 25 -0.56 -16.57 14.06
C GLU A 25 0.63 -15.63 13.83
N TRP A 26 0.67 -14.51 14.55
CA TRP A 26 1.76 -13.56 14.45
C TRP A 26 3.07 -14.19 14.94
N ASN A 27 4.06 -14.23 14.07
CA ASN A 27 5.40 -14.70 14.39
C ASN A 27 6.42 -13.57 14.11
N GLU A 28 7.08 -13.09 15.17
CA GLU A 28 8.05 -12.00 15.08
C GLU A 28 9.28 -12.41 14.26
N GLU A 29 9.75 -13.66 14.36
CA GLU A 29 10.90 -14.15 13.61
C GLU A 29 10.61 -14.17 12.10
N GLN A 30 9.43 -14.62 11.70
CA GLN A 30 8.95 -14.57 10.33
C GLN A 30 8.83 -13.13 9.80
N PHE A 31 8.36 -12.20 10.64
CA PHE A 31 8.32 -10.78 10.26
C PHE A 31 9.73 -10.17 10.09
N GLN A 32 10.66 -10.50 10.98
CA GLN A 32 12.06 -10.09 10.85
C GLN A 32 12.70 -10.70 9.60
N PHE A 33 12.36 -11.96 9.26
CA PHE A 33 12.79 -12.60 8.03
C PHE A 33 12.30 -11.83 6.79
N LEU A 34 11.00 -11.49 6.73
CA LEU A 34 10.41 -10.75 5.61
C LEU A 34 11.13 -9.42 5.35
N THR A 35 11.50 -8.71 6.42
CA THR A 35 12.10 -7.37 6.35
C THR A 35 13.60 -7.38 6.05
N LYS A 36 14.36 -8.29 6.68
CA LYS A 36 15.82 -8.32 6.57
C LYS A 36 16.34 -9.26 5.49
N LEU A 37 15.57 -10.29 5.16
CA LEU A 37 15.95 -11.41 4.30
C LEU A 37 17.38 -11.91 4.60
N PRO A 38 17.59 -12.57 5.75
CA PRO A 38 18.91 -13.09 6.07
C PRO A 38 19.32 -14.13 5.02
N SER A 39 20.53 -13.99 4.49
CA SER A 39 21.17 -15.00 3.65
C SER A 39 22.29 -15.64 4.45
N LYS A 40 22.15 -16.91 4.81
CA LYS A 40 23.21 -17.72 5.43
C LYS A 40 23.81 -18.70 4.43
N ALA A 41 24.98 -19.24 4.78
CA ALA A 41 25.61 -20.32 4.04
C ALA A 41 24.66 -21.52 3.92
N ALA A 42 24.37 -21.92 2.69
CA ALA A 42 23.54 -23.07 2.37
C ALA A 42 24.39 -24.21 1.79
N SER A 43 23.79 -25.39 1.67
CA SER A 43 24.30 -26.44 0.79
C SER A 43 24.39 -25.93 -0.65
N GLU A 44 25.24 -26.55 -1.46
CA GLU A 44 25.39 -26.21 -2.87
C GLU A 44 24.03 -26.23 -3.60
N ASN A 45 23.81 -25.24 -4.46
CA ASN A 45 22.60 -25.16 -5.27
C ASN A 45 22.67 -26.20 -6.38
N THR A 46 21.80 -27.20 -6.33
CA THR A 46 21.75 -28.29 -7.32
C THR A 46 20.75 -28.02 -8.46
N ILE A 47 20.11 -26.85 -8.46
CA ILE A 47 19.02 -26.50 -9.38
C ILE A 47 19.51 -25.45 -10.38
N ASP A 48 19.53 -25.81 -11.66
CA ASP A 48 20.08 -25.02 -12.76
C ASP A 48 19.33 -23.69 -13.00
N TRP A 49 18.00 -23.68 -12.87
CA TRP A 49 17.17 -22.52 -13.16
C TRP A 49 17.01 -21.56 -11.97
N LEU A 50 17.37 -21.99 -10.76
CA LEU A 50 17.16 -21.21 -9.54
C LEU A 50 18.42 -20.38 -9.23
N PRO A 51 18.33 -19.05 -9.10
CA PRO A 51 19.48 -18.24 -8.73
C PRO A 51 20.01 -18.57 -7.33
N ASP A 52 21.33 -18.56 -7.15
CA ASP A 52 21.96 -18.84 -5.86
C ASP A 52 21.46 -17.93 -4.73
N SER A 53 21.14 -16.67 -5.04
CA SER A 53 20.56 -15.74 -4.07
C SER A 53 19.19 -16.20 -3.56
N SER A 54 18.36 -16.77 -4.43
CA SER A 54 17.06 -17.34 -4.07
C SER A 54 17.23 -18.64 -3.31
N TRP A 55 18.21 -19.47 -3.68
CA TRP A 55 18.55 -20.70 -2.97
C TRP A 55 19.03 -20.44 -1.53
N LEU A 56 19.91 -19.45 -1.32
CA LEU A 56 20.35 -19.03 0.02
C LEU A 56 19.18 -18.54 0.86
N ALA A 57 18.26 -17.77 0.27
CA ALA A 57 17.06 -17.28 0.94
C ALA A 57 16.11 -18.42 1.32
N ILE A 58 15.87 -19.38 0.42
CA ILE A 58 15.07 -20.58 0.70
C ILE A 58 15.71 -21.44 1.78
N SER A 59 17.02 -21.65 1.72
CA SER A 59 17.75 -22.42 2.72
C SER A 59 17.67 -21.77 4.10
N SER A 60 17.72 -20.44 4.15
CA SER A 60 17.54 -19.69 5.39
C SER A 60 16.09 -19.75 5.88
N LEU A 61 15.10 -19.77 4.98
CA LEU A 61 13.69 -19.95 5.34
C LEU A 61 13.42 -21.37 5.88
N ALA A 62 14.10 -22.38 5.34
CA ALA A 62 13.97 -23.77 5.77
C ALA A 62 14.52 -24.06 7.18
N GLU A 63 15.24 -23.12 7.81
CA GLU A 63 15.58 -23.23 9.24
C GLU A 63 14.34 -23.08 10.15
N GLN A 64 13.24 -22.52 9.64
CA GLN A 64 11.99 -22.41 10.39
C GLN A 64 11.19 -23.71 10.31
N ASP A 65 10.64 -24.15 11.44
CA ASP A 65 9.93 -25.44 11.55
C ASP A 65 8.84 -25.62 10.48
N ASP A 66 8.08 -24.55 10.22
CA ASP A 66 7.02 -24.48 9.20
C ASP A 66 7.50 -24.76 7.76
N PHE A 67 8.79 -24.52 7.47
CA PHE A 67 9.37 -24.56 6.13
C PHE A 67 10.52 -25.56 6.00
N SER A 68 10.75 -26.39 7.02
CA SER A 68 11.87 -27.35 7.10
C SER A 68 12.02 -28.27 5.88
N LYS A 69 10.92 -28.61 5.21
CA LYS A 69 10.90 -29.46 4.01
C LYS A 69 10.99 -28.69 2.68
N LEU A 70 10.92 -27.36 2.71
CA LEU A 70 10.75 -26.56 1.49
C LEU A 70 11.94 -26.70 0.54
N SER A 71 13.17 -26.66 1.06
CA SER A 71 14.38 -26.79 0.24
C SER A 71 14.49 -28.17 -0.41
N SER A 72 14.21 -29.25 0.32
CA SER A 72 14.21 -30.62 -0.22
C SER A 72 13.11 -30.82 -1.27
N ASP A 73 11.91 -30.32 -1.00
CA ASP A 73 10.76 -30.44 -1.91
C ASP A 73 10.98 -29.67 -3.21
N ILE A 74 11.67 -28.51 -3.15
CA ILE A 74 12.03 -27.74 -4.34
C ILE A 74 13.03 -28.52 -5.21
N VAL A 75 13.97 -29.25 -4.60
CA VAL A 75 14.92 -30.11 -5.34
C VAL A 75 14.19 -31.31 -5.96
N GLU A 76 13.36 -32.00 -5.17
CA GLU A 76 12.62 -33.20 -5.62
C GLU A 76 11.62 -32.89 -6.74
N ALA A 77 10.88 -31.78 -6.61
CA ALA A 77 9.86 -31.35 -7.57
C ALA A 77 10.29 -30.13 -8.40
N ALA A 78 11.59 -30.01 -8.72
CA ALA A 78 12.15 -28.85 -9.41
C ALA A 78 11.39 -28.41 -10.67
N PRO A 79 10.89 -29.30 -11.56
CA PRO A 79 10.11 -28.89 -12.72
C PRO A 79 8.81 -28.14 -12.36
N ARG A 80 8.10 -28.57 -11.31
CA ARG A 80 6.83 -27.94 -10.88
C ARG A 80 7.08 -26.59 -10.21
N PHE A 81 8.14 -26.48 -9.42
CA PHE A 81 8.55 -25.20 -8.85
C PHE A 81 9.06 -24.23 -9.91
N ARG A 82 9.69 -24.72 -10.98
CA ARG A 82 10.08 -23.92 -12.13
C ARG A 82 8.87 -23.34 -12.86
N GLU A 83 7.81 -24.12 -13.05
CA GLU A 83 6.54 -23.63 -13.62
C GLU A 83 5.95 -22.51 -12.78
N TRP A 84 5.87 -22.71 -11.45
CA TRP A 84 5.40 -21.67 -10.54
C TRP A 84 6.31 -20.43 -10.57
N PHE A 85 7.63 -20.61 -10.53
CA PHE A 85 8.61 -19.53 -10.58
C PHE A 85 8.49 -18.69 -11.86
N ASN A 86 8.25 -19.33 -13.00
CA ASN A 86 8.10 -18.68 -14.30
C ASN A 86 6.69 -18.14 -14.57
N ALA A 87 5.74 -18.39 -13.68
CA ALA A 87 4.39 -17.84 -13.83
C ALA A 87 4.45 -16.31 -13.87
N ILE A 88 3.47 -15.72 -14.57
CA ILE A 88 3.33 -14.26 -14.62
C ILE A 88 3.02 -13.78 -13.21
N SER A 89 1.99 -14.29 -12.56
CA SER A 89 1.56 -13.81 -11.22
C SER A 89 1.65 -14.92 -10.16
N PRO A 90 2.86 -15.42 -9.84
CA PRO A 90 3.07 -16.58 -8.96
C PRO A 90 2.48 -16.38 -7.56
N GLU A 91 2.41 -15.15 -7.06
CA GLU A 91 1.78 -14.81 -5.79
C GLU A 91 0.29 -15.21 -5.72
N ASN A 92 -0.39 -15.28 -6.88
CA ASN A 92 -1.78 -15.70 -7.01
C ASN A 92 -1.94 -17.20 -7.32
N GLU A 93 -0.86 -17.85 -7.76
CA GLU A 93 -0.87 -19.28 -8.08
C GLU A 93 -0.62 -20.14 -6.85
N LYS A 94 -1.18 -21.35 -6.83
CA LYS A 94 -0.90 -22.34 -5.79
C LYS A 94 0.53 -22.83 -5.92
N LEU A 95 1.25 -22.89 -4.80
CA LEU A 95 2.55 -23.55 -4.79
C LEU A 95 2.39 -25.06 -5.03
N PRO A 96 3.41 -25.73 -5.59
CA PRO A 96 3.39 -27.17 -5.77
C PRO A 96 3.28 -27.95 -4.46
N LEU A 97 2.89 -29.22 -4.56
CA LEU A 97 2.85 -30.17 -3.44
C LEU A 97 1.95 -29.66 -2.28
N ASP A 98 2.32 -29.97 -1.04
CA ASP A 98 1.58 -29.59 0.16
C ASP A 98 1.64 -28.08 0.45
N TRP A 99 2.56 -27.36 -0.20
CA TRP A 99 2.69 -25.90 -0.09
C TRP A 99 1.49 -25.15 -0.69
N ALA A 100 0.63 -25.80 -1.47
CA ALA A 100 -0.67 -25.26 -1.87
C ALA A 100 -1.54 -24.85 -0.66
N GLY A 101 -1.31 -25.46 0.51
CA GLY A 101 -1.97 -25.08 1.76
C GLY A 101 -1.66 -23.65 2.23
N LEU A 102 -0.54 -23.06 1.79
CA LEU A 102 -0.15 -21.69 2.15
C LEU A 102 -1.11 -20.62 1.63
N ASP A 103 -2.04 -20.95 0.72
CA ASP A 103 -3.14 -20.05 0.34
C ASP A 103 -4.05 -19.69 1.51
N LYS A 104 -4.09 -20.54 2.56
CA LYS A 104 -4.81 -20.27 3.81
C LYS A 104 -3.98 -19.45 4.79
N THR A 105 -2.66 -19.40 4.62
CA THR A 105 -1.74 -18.60 5.44
C THR A 105 -0.95 -17.58 4.58
N PRO A 106 -1.63 -16.60 3.96
CA PRO A 106 -1.04 -15.55 3.13
C PRO A 106 0.28 -14.94 3.63
N PHE A 107 0.45 -14.75 4.94
CA PHE A 107 1.71 -14.24 5.49
C PHE A 107 2.88 -15.20 5.24
N LYS A 108 2.68 -16.50 5.54
CA LYS A 108 3.67 -17.55 5.29
C LYS A 108 3.95 -17.73 3.79
N LYS A 109 2.91 -17.66 2.94
CA LYS A 109 3.08 -17.66 1.47
C LYS A 109 3.98 -16.52 0.99
N MET A 110 3.83 -15.33 1.57
CA MET A 110 4.61 -14.15 1.22
C MET A 110 6.11 -14.30 1.54
N LEU A 111 6.48 -15.10 2.55
CA LEU A 111 7.89 -15.44 2.82
C LEU A 111 8.50 -16.24 1.66
N VAL A 112 7.75 -17.20 1.10
CA VAL A 112 8.21 -17.98 -0.06
C VAL A 112 8.34 -17.09 -1.30
N VAL A 113 7.36 -16.21 -1.55
CA VAL A 113 7.46 -15.21 -2.63
C VAL A 113 8.67 -14.30 -2.42
N ARG A 114 8.98 -13.91 -1.19
CA ARG A 114 10.15 -13.08 -0.87
C ARG A 114 11.47 -13.75 -1.26
N CYS A 115 11.57 -15.07 -1.09
CA CYS A 115 12.76 -15.84 -1.44
C CYS A 115 12.86 -16.11 -2.95
N LEU A 116 11.77 -16.51 -3.60
CA LEU A 116 11.79 -16.96 -5.00
C LEU A 116 11.51 -15.84 -6.02
N ARG A 117 10.58 -14.93 -5.72
CA ARG A 117 10.10 -13.90 -6.64
C ARG A 117 10.04 -12.53 -5.94
N PRO A 118 11.19 -11.99 -5.53
CA PRO A 118 11.24 -10.71 -4.80
C PRO A 118 10.67 -9.53 -5.62
N ASP A 119 10.65 -9.64 -6.95
CA ASP A 119 10.02 -8.68 -7.86
C ASP A 119 8.49 -8.60 -7.70
N ARG A 120 7.85 -9.70 -7.27
CA ARG A 120 6.40 -9.79 -7.04
C ARG A 120 5.98 -9.40 -5.62
N MET A 121 6.91 -8.95 -4.78
CA MET A 121 6.61 -8.59 -3.39
C MET A 121 5.59 -7.48 -3.24
N ILE A 122 5.58 -6.49 -4.13
CA ILE A 122 4.59 -5.42 -4.09
C ILE A 122 3.18 -6.00 -4.32
N SER A 123 3.02 -6.88 -5.30
CA SER A 123 1.74 -7.55 -5.59
C SER A 123 1.32 -8.47 -4.45
N ALA A 124 2.24 -9.28 -3.91
CA ALA A 124 1.97 -10.18 -2.80
C ALA A 124 1.52 -9.42 -1.54
N LEU A 125 2.22 -8.33 -1.19
CA LEU A 125 1.88 -7.47 -0.05
C LEU A 125 0.55 -6.74 -0.26
N THR A 126 0.28 -6.28 -1.49
CA THR A 126 -1.00 -5.68 -1.87
C THR A 126 -2.14 -6.68 -1.67
N GLY A 127 -2.00 -7.91 -2.19
CA GLY A 127 -2.99 -8.97 -2.01
C GLY A 127 -3.16 -9.38 -0.55
N PHE A 128 -2.07 -9.43 0.21
CA PHE A 128 -2.09 -9.68 1.65
C PHE A 128 -2.92 -8.63 2.39
N ILE A 129 -2.63 -7.34 2.21
CA ILE A 129 -3.35 -6.24 2.85
C ILE A 129 -4.84 -6.27 2.50
N LYS A 130 -5.19 -6.54 1.24
CA LYS A 130 -6.60 -6.65 0.80
C LYS A 130 -7.37 -7.73 1.56
N ARG A 131 -6.72 -8.85 1.89
CA ARG A 131 -7.33 -9.98 2.59
C ARG A 131 -7.33 -9.80 4.12
N THR A 132 -6.26 -9.23 4.67
CA THR A 132 -6.05 -9.15 6.12
C THR A 132 -6.74 -7.94 6.77
N LEU A 133 -6.72 -6.77 6.11
CA LEU A 133 -7.43 -5.61 6.65
C LEU A 133 -8.95 -5.75 6.41
N PRO A 134 -9.79 -5.42 7.39
CA PRO A 134 -11.22 -5.25 7.17
C PRO A 134 -11.45 -4.20 6.08
N ARG A 135 -12.19 -4.53 5.02
CA ARG A 135 -12.37 -3.67 3.83
C ARG A 135 -11.03 -3.29 3.15
N GLY A 136 -10.01 -4.15 3.21
CA GLY A 136 -8.67 -3.89 2.68
C GLY A 136 -8.63 -3.38 1.23
N SER A 137 -9.48 -3.94 0.35
CA SER A 137 -9.61 -3.46 -1.03
C SER A 137 -9.98 -1.98 -1.13
N ALA A 138 -10.82 -1.45 -0.23
CA ALA A 138 -11.21 -0.05 -0.26
C ALA A 138 -10.02 0.89 0.00
N TYR A 139 -9.04 0.47 0.81
CA TYR A 139 -7.84 1.26 1.10
C TYR A 139 -6.77 1.12 0.02
N VAL A 140 -6.65 -0.07 -0.55
CA VAL A 140 -5.64 -0.36 -1.58
C VAL A 140 -6.05 0.24 -2.93
N ASP A 141 -7.33 0.09 -3.30
CA ASP A 141 -7.87 0.48 -4.60
C ASP A 141 -8.51 1.88 -4.59
N CYS A 142 -8.43 2.66 -3.50
CA CYS A 142 -9.07 3.97 -3.40
C CYS A 142 -8.75 4.91 -4.58
N ASP A 143 -7.51 4.88 -5.08
CA ASP A 143 -7.03 5.75 -6.15
C ASP A 143 -7.58 5.37 -7.53
N SER A 144 -8.06 4.13 -7.71
CA SER A 144 -8.70 3.68 -8.96
C SER A 144 -10.22 3.78 -8.92
N THR A 145 -10.80 3.92 -7.73
CA THR A 145 -12.26 3.96 -7.55
C THR A 145 -12.83 5.37 -7.38
N LEU A 146 -12.02 6.31 -6.88
CA LEU A 146 -12.47 7.69 -6.62
C LEU A 146 -11.80 8.65 -7.60
N ASN A 147 -12.60 9.51 -8.23
CA ASN A 147 -12.05 10.62 -9.00
C ASN A 147 -11.75 11.82 -8.06
N SER A 148 -11.10 12.86 -8.59
CA SER A 148 -10.69 14.04 -7.81
C SER A 148 -11.88 14.79 -7.20
N LEU A 149 -13.02 14.84 -7.89
CA LEU A 149 -14.25 15.47 -7.38
C LEU A 149 -14.82 14.65 -6.22
N ASP A 150 -14.89 13.33 -6.33
CA ASP A 150 -15.41 12.48 -5.25
C ASP A 150 -14.57 12.63 -3.96
N ILE A 151 -13.24 12.66 -4.11
CA ILE A 151 -12.32 12.87 -2.99
C ILE A 151 -12.54 14.26 -2.36
N LEU A 152 -12.63 15.29 -3.19
CA LEU A 152 -12.84 16.65 -2.72
C LEU A 152 -14.18 16.81 -2.00
N ASP A 153 -15.24 16.23 -2.52
CA ASP A 153 -16.57 16.26 -1.89
C ASP A 153 -16.55 15.59 -0.51
N GLN A 154 -15.94 14.41 -0.41
CA GLN A 154 -15.78 13.71 0.87
C GLN A 154 -14.96 14.53 1.86
N CYS A 155 -13.84 15.12 1.42
CA CYS A 155 -13.04 16.00 2.25
C CYS A 155 -13.81 17.23 2.73
N LEU A 156 -14.66 17.82 1.88
CA LEU A 156 -15.49 18.97 2.25
C LEU A 156 -16.53 18.61 3.30
N VAL A 157 -17.20 17.46 3.15
CA VAL A 157 -18.17 16.92 4.12
C VAL A 157 -17.51 16.66 5.48
N ASP A 158 -16.29 16.12 5.49
CA ASP A 158 -15.55 15.80 6.71
C ASP A 158 -14.85 17.03 7.33
N SER A 159 -14.74 18.14 6.59
CA SER A 159 -14.06 19.35 7.04
C SER A 159 -14.95 20.29 7.85
N THR A 160 -14.31 21.20 8.56
CA THR A 160 -14.99 22.31 9.25
C THR A 160 -14.33 23.63 8.88
N PRO A 161 -15.00 24.79 9.08
CA PRO A 161 -14.38 26.10 8.84
C PRO A 161 -13.09 26.36 9.66
N GLN A 162 -12.85 25.59 10.72
CA GLN A 162 -11.64 25.67 11.54
C GLN A 162 -10.52 24.75 11.04
N THR A 163 -10.81 23.87 10.09
CA THR A 163 -9.89 22.87 9.53
C THR A 163 -9.58 23.22 8.08
N PRO A 164 -8.50 23.96 7.79
CA PRO A 164 -8.14 24.31 6.42
C PRO A 164 -7.81 23.05 5.59
N LEU A 165 -8.24 23.05 4.33
CA LEU A 165 -7.93 22.00 3.37
C LEU A 165 -6.62 22.31 2.64
N TYR A 166 -5.68 21.36 2.68
CA TYR A 166 -4.40 21.45 1.97
C TYR A 166 -4.38 20.52 0.77
N PHE A 167 -3.99 21.05 -0.38
CA PHE A 167 -3.86 20.31 -1.63
C PHE A 167 -2.39 20.05 -1.93
N ILE A 168 -1.99 18.77 -1.96
CA ILE A 168 -0.64 18.38 -2.37
C ILE A 168 -0.68 18.01 -3.84
N LEU A 169 -0.18 18.92 -4.69
CA LEU A 169 -0.26 18.79 -6.14
C LEU A 169 0.95 18.04 -6.71
N SER A 170 0.67 17.13 -7.63
CA SER A 170 1.68 16.61 -8.54
C SER A 170 1.82 17.58 -9.73
N PRO A 171 2.98 17.67 -10.39
CA PRO A 171 3.15 18.55 -11.54
C PRO A 171 2.06 18.34 -12.60
N GLY A 172 1.43 19.44 -13.05
CA GLY A 172 0.37 19.42 -14.06
C GLY A 172 -1.05 19.19 -13.55
N ALA A 173 -1.26 18.90 -12.25
CA ALA A 173 -2.59 18.81 -11.65
C ALA A 173 -3.20 20.21 -11.44
N ASN A 174 -4.47 20.40 -11.82
CA ASN A 174 -5.21 21.66 -11.62
C ASN A 174 -6.47 21.44 -10.79
N VAL A 175 -6.35 21.59 -9.46
CA VAL A 175 -7.47 21.42 -8.52
C VAL A 175 -8.45 22.59 -8.49
N VAL A 176 -8.09 23.74 -9.09
CA VAL A 176 -8.95 24.93 -9.07
C VAL A 176 -10.20 24.72 -9.90
N ALA A 177 -10.11 23.97 -11.00
CA ALA A 177 -11.28 23.64 -11.82
C ALA A 177 -12.28 22.79 -11.03
N ASP A 178 -11.79 21.79 -10.30
CA ASP A 178 -12.61 20.92 -9.46
C ASP A 178 -13.24 21.69 -8.29
N LEU A 179 -12.48 22.61 -7.69
CA LEU A 179 -12.98 23.51 -6.64
C LEU A 179 -14.02 24.51 -7.15
N ASP A 180 -13.88 25.04 -8.37
CA ASP A 180 -14.88 25.92 -8.98
C ASP A 180 -16.24 25.18 -9.13
N VAL A 181 -16.20 23.90 -9.54
CA VAL A 181 -17.38 23.02 -9.60
C VAL A 181 -17.97 22.80 -8.21
N MET A 182 -17.14 22.49 -7.21
CA MET A 182 -17.61 22.27 -5.84
C MET A 182 -18.15 23.53 -5.17
N ALA A 183 -17.49 24.67 -5.33
CA ALA A 183 -17.98 25.95 -4.81
C ALA A 183 -19.41 26.20 -5.30
N THR A 184 -19.67 25.98 -6.59
CA THR A 184 -21.01 26.10 -7.17
C THR A 184 -21.99 25.10 -6.54
N LYS A 185 -21.59 23.83 -6.39
CA LYS A 185 -22.40 22.78 -5.74
C LYS A 185 -22.81 23.14 -4.30
N TYR A 186 -21.90 23.75 -3.54
CA TYR A 186 -22.14 24.17 -2.16
C TYR A 186 -22.74 25.59 -2.03
N GLY A 187 -23.14 26.22 -3.15
CA GLY A 187 -23.85 27.50 -3.16
C GLY A 187 -22.95 28.73 -3.07
N PHE A 188 -21.64 28.58 -3.22
CA PHE A 188 -20.69 29.68 -3.26
C PHE A 188 -20.57 30.28 -4.67
N GLN A 189 -20.40 31.60 -4.72
CA GLN A 189 -20.30 32.35 -5.97
C GLN A 189 -18.93 33.03 -6.08
N LYS A 190 -18.26 32.77 -7.21
CA LYS A 190 -16.92 33.31 -7.50
C LYS A 190 -16.93 34.84 -7.49
N GLY A 191 -16.02 35.44 -6.73
CA GLY A 191 -15.89 36.89 -6.54
C GLY A 191 -16.83 37.48 -5.48
N ILE A 192 -17.77 36.70 -4.92
CA ILE A 192 -18.69 37.15 -3.86
C ILE A 192 -18.39 36.39 -2.57
N SER A 193 -18.61 35.08 -2.56
CA SER A 193 -18.42 34.20 -1.40
C SER A 193 -17.36 33.13 -1.63
N TYR A 194 -16.70 33.15 -2.80
CA TYR A 194 -15.59 32.26 -3.16
C TYR A 194 -14.50 33.05 -3.88
N HIS A 195 -13.27 33.01 -3.36
CA HIS A 195 -12.16 33.88 -3.74
C HIS A 195 -10.89 33.08 -4.04
N ASN A 196 -10.27 33.36 -5.19
CA ASN A 196 -9.03 32.68 -5.61
C ASN A 196 -7.87 33.68 -5.60
N VAL A 197 -6.91 33.49 -4.70
CA VAL A 197 -5.73 34.35 -4.54
C VAL A 197 -4.49 33.57 -5.00
N SER A 198 -3.80 34.09 -6.02
CA SER A 198 -2.50 33.56 -6.43
C SER A 198 -1.42 34.08 -5.49
N MET A 199 -0.73 33.19 -4.79
CA MET A 199 0.37 33.46 -3.91
C MET A 199 1.63 33.75 -4.73
N GLY A 200 2.18 34.94 -4.52
CA GLY A 200 3.41 35.41 -5.14
C GLY A 200 4.01 36.51 -4.28
N GLN A 201 5.06 37.16 -4.79
CA GLN A 201 5.69 38.25 -4.07
C GLN A 201 4.68 39.38 -3.81
N GLY A 202 4.49 39.75 -2.54
CA GLY A 202 3.60 40.83 -2.09
C GLY A 202 2.11 40.51 -2.08
N GLN A 203 1.70 39.24 -2.20
CA GLN A 203 0.29 38.83 -2.17
C GLN A 203 -0.21 38.45 -0.77
N ASP A 204 0.67 38.46 0.23
CA ASP A 204 0.38 38.17 1.63
C ASP A 204 -0.67 39.13 2.23
N VAL A 205 -0.55 40.43 1.97
CA VAL A 205 -1.51 41.44 2.46
C VAL A 205 -2.91 41.20 1.87
N VAL A 206 -2.97 40.86 0.58
CA VAL A 206 -4.24 40.58 -0.13
C VAL A 206 -4.85 39.29 0.39
N ALA A 207 -4.05 38.23 0.55
CA ALA A 207 -4.50 36.96 1.09
C ALA A 207 -5.06 37.10 2.51
N MET A 208 -4.37 37.83 3.39
CA MET A 208 -4.83 38.07 4.77
C MET A 208 -6.14 38.85 4.81
N SER A 209 -6.29 39.89 3.99
CA SER A 209 -7.55 40.65 3.88
C SER A 209 -8.74 39.76 3.48
N TRP A 210 -8.54 38.86 2.52
CA TRP A 210 -9.58 37.90 2.11
C TRP A 210 -9.86 36.86 3.20
N LEU A 211 -8.84 36.38 3.90
CA LEU A 211 -9.02 35.46 5.02
C LEU A 211 -9.82 36.10 6.16
N GLU A 212 -9.55 37.36 6.52
CA GLU A 212 -10.33 38.08 7.53
C GLU A 212 -11.79 38.27 7.10
N THR A 213 -12.02 38.61 5.84
CA THR A 213 -13.35 38.74 5.25
C THR A 213 -14.08 37.40 5.28
N ALA A 214 -13.40 36.32 4.91
CA ALA A 214 -13.95 34.97 4.88
C ALA A 214 -14.27 34.44 6.27
N HIS A 215 -13.42 34.73 7.25
CA HIS A 215 -13.63 34.36 8.65
C HIS A 215 -14.94 34.97 9.21
N ARG A 216 -15.24 36.23 8.85
CA ARG A 216 -16.45 36.92 9.33
C ARG A 216 -17.72 36.52 8.57
N ASN A 217 -17.61 36.30 7.26
CA ASN A 217 -18.77 36.13 6.37
C ASN A 217 -18.99 34.68 5.91
N GLY A 218 -18.12 33.75 6.30
CA GLY A 218 -18.20 32.35 5.91
C GLY A 218 -17.88 32.11 4.43
N HIS A 219 -16.86 32.76 3.88
CA HIS A 219 -16.45 32.56 2.48
C HIS A 219 -15.44 31.43 2.31
N TRP A 220 -15.30 30.96 1.08
CA TRP A 220 -14.19 30.10 0.68
C TRP A 220 -13.06 30.93 0.09
N VAL A 221 -11.83 30.66 0.52
CA VAL A 221 -10.62 31.32 0.00
C VAL A 221 -9.63 30.23 -0.40
N ILE A 222 -9.24 30.23 -1.67
CA ILE A 222 -8.16 29.40 -2.18
C ILE A 222 -6.90 30.25 -2.28
N LEU A 223 -5.82 29.72 -1.71
CA LEU A 223 -4.47 30.25 -1.85
C LEU A 223 -3.69 29.30 -2.76
N LYS A 224 -3.26 29.75 -3.93
CA LYS A 224 -2.61 28.92 -4.95
C LYS A 224 -1.24 29.43 -5.37
#